data_AF-A0A432KII8-F1
#
_entry.id   AF-A0A432KII8-F1
#
_cell.length_a   1.000
_cell.length_b   1.000
_cell.length_c   1.000
_cell.angle_alpha   90.00
_cell.angle_beta   90.00
_cell.angle_gamma   90.00
#
_symmetry.space_group_name_H-M   'P 1'
#
loop_
_entity.id
_entity.type
_entity.pdbx_description
1 polymer ?
#
loop_
_entity_poly.entity_id
_entity_poly.type
_entity_poly.pdbx_seq_one_letter_code
_entity_poly.pdbx_strand_id
1 'polypeptide(L)'
;FQVILEFMESRKLESLHGDTEIFIFPGYEFQVVNGLITNFHQPESTLILLIAAFIGEDWQKVYDEALKKDYRFLSYGDSSLLLP
;
A
#
# COMPACT_ATOMS: atom_id res chain seq x y z
N PHE A 1 1.45 -17.69 -0.54
CA PHE A 1 2.88 -17.90 -0.91
C PHE A 1 3.24 -19.31 -1.35
N GLN A 2 2.69 -20.38 -0.77
CA GLN A 2 3.06 -21.76 -1.09
C GLN A 2 3.13 -22.07 -2.60
N VAL A 3 2.10 -21.68 -3.36
CA VAL A 3 2.04 -21.90 -4.82
C VAL A 3 3.21 -21.23 -5.56
N ILE A 4 3.64 -20.04 -5.12
CA ILE A 4 4.75 -19.32 -5.73
C ILE A 4 6.08 -20.04 -5.44
N LEU A 5 6.26 -20.53 -4.21
CA LEU A 5 7.45 -21.29 -3.83
C LEU A 5 7.56 -22.59 -4.62
N GLU A 6 6.48 -23.36 -4.72
CA GLU A 6 6.43 -24.61 -5.51
C GLU A 6 6.73 -24.35 -7.00
N PHE A 7 6.20 -23.26 -7.55
CA PHE A 7 6.52 -22.84 -8.92
C PHE A 7 8.01 -22.55 -9.09
N MET A 8 8.62 -21.78 -8.17
CA MET A 8 10.04 -21.47 -8.21
C MET A 8 10.91 -22.72 -8.07
N GLU A 9 10.58 -23.62 -7.14
CA GLU A 9 11.30 -24.87 -6.93
C GLU A 9 11.24 -25.79 -8.15
N SER A 10 10.04 -26.00 -8.72
CA SER A 10 9.85 -26.86 -9.89
C SER A 10 10.63 -26.39 -11.12
N ARG A 11 10.91 -25.09 -11.21
CA ARG A 11 11.66 -24.45 -12.30
C ARG A 11 13.09 -24.08 -11.93
N LYS A 12 13.55 -24.40 -10.71
CA LYS A 12 14.86 -24.03 -10.17
C LYS A 12 15.16 -22.53 -10.33
N LEU A 13 14.17 -21.70 -10.02
CA LEU A 13 14.28 -20.24 -10.09
C LEU A 13 14.79 -19.69 -8.77
N GLU A 14 15.84 -18.86 -8.82
CA GLU A 14 16.34 -18.13 -7.64
C GLU A 14 15.66 -16.77 -7.45
N SER A 15 15.00 -16.25 -8.50
CA SER A 15 14.31 -14.96 -8.48
C SER A 15 13.11 -14.96 -9.41
N LEU A 16 12.12 -14.15 -9.09
CA LEU A 16 10.97 -13.87 -9.94
C LEU A 16 11.11 -12.48 -10.55
N HIS A 17 10.86 -12.40 -11.85
CA HIS A 17 10.82 -11.17 -12.61
C HIS A 17 9.48 -11.10 -13.34
N GLY A 18 8.90 -9.90 -13.38
CA GLY A 18 7.65 -9.63 -14.08
C GLY A 18 7.24 -8.19 -13.87
N ASP A 19 6.32 -7.75 -14.72
CA ASP A 19 5.68 -6.45 -14.61
C ASP A 19 4.36 -6.59 -13.85
N THR A 20 3.86 -5.47 -13.32
CA THR A 20 2.56 -5.43 -12.65
C THR A 20 1.73 -4.28 -13.18
N GLU A 21 0.46 -4.58 -13.44
CA GLU A 21 -0.59 -3.60 -13.73
C GLU A 21 -1.65 -3.64 -12.62
N ILE A 22 -1.30 -4.16 -11.45
CA ILE A 22 -2.24 -4.34 -10.34
C ILE A 22 -2.79 -2.98 -9.88
N PHE A 23 -4.11 -2.91 -9.74
CA PHE A 23 -4.77 -1.86 -9.01
C PHE A 23 -5.36 -2.43 -7.72
N ILE A 24 -5.04 -1.77 -6.61
CA ILE A 24 -5.51 -2.15 -5.29
C ILE A 24 -6.60 -1.16 -4.86
N PHE A 25 -7.78 -1.69 -4.55
CA PHE A 25 -8.98 -0.93 -4.19
C PHE A 25 -9.54 -1.41 -2.84
N PRO A 26 -10.39 -0.61 -2.17
CA PRO A 26 -11.10 -1.05 -0.98
C PRO A 26 -11.76 -2.43 -1.15
N GLY A 27 -11.54 -3.32 -0.18
CA GLY A 27 -11.94 -4.72 -0.24
C GLY A 27 -10.86 -5.68 -0.74
N TYR A 28 -9.67 -5.20 -1.12
CA TYR A 28 -8.53 -6.05 -1.43
C TYR A 28 -7.95 -6.73 -0.19
N GLU A 29 -7.71 -8.03 -0.27
CA GLU A 29 -7.12 -8.82 0.82
C GLU A 29 -5.59 -8.92 0.66
N PHE A 30 -4.84 -8.23 1.51
CA PHE A 30 -3.38 -8.23 1.48
C PHE A 30 -2.81 -9.59 1.91
N GLN A 31 -2.09 -10.23 1.00
CA GLN A 31 -1.53 -11.58 1.20
C GLN A 31 -0.15 -11.61 1.87
N VAL A 32 0.54 -10.46 1.92
CA VAL A 32 1.97 -10.38 2.25
C VAL A 32 2.26 -9.28 3.26
N VAL A 33 1.69 -8.10 3.01
CA VAL A 33 2.04 -6.87 3.71
C VAL A 33 1.24 -6.78 5.00
N ASN A 34 1.93 -6.65 6.14
CA ASN A 34 1.30 -6.46 7.46
C ASN A 34 1.40 -5.03 7.98
N GLY A 35 2.14 -4.16 7.31
CA GLY A 35 2.25 -2.75 7.63
C GLY A 35 2.74 -1.96 6.41
N LEU A 36 2.30 -0.72 6.28
CA LEU A 36 2.64 0.14 5.16
C LEU A 36 3.27 1.44 5.65
N ILE A 37 4.50 1.72 5.19
CA ILE A 37 5.12 3.05 5.34
C ILE A 37 5.02 3.74 3.99
N THR A 38 4.40 4.92 3.95
CA THR A 38 4.19 5.67 2.71
C THR A 38 4.01 7.17 2.98
N ASN A 39 4.22 8.00 1.96
CA ASN A 39 3.98 9.44 2.04
C ASN A 39 2.49 9.77 2.19
N PHE A 40 2.18 11.02 2.54
CA PHE A 40 0.84 11.58 2.39
C PHE A 40 0.61 11.99 0.92
N HIS A 41 -0.37 11.36 0.28
CA HIS A 41 -0.70 11.56 -1.13
C HIS A 41 -1.81 12.60 -1.30
N GLN A 42 -1.92 13.20 -2.48
CA GLN A 42 -3.04 14.11 -2.72
C GLN A 42 -4.38 13.37 -2.69
N PRO A 43 -5.45 13.99 -2.13
CA PRO A 43 -6.82 13.55 -2.34
C PRO A 43 -7.09 13.35 -3.85
N GLU A 44 -7.95 12.39 -4.18
CA GLU A 44 -8.29 12.01 -5.56
C GLU A 44 -7.19 11.29 -6.38
N SER A 45 -6.05 10.94 -5.76
CA SER A 45 -5.04 10.09 -6.40
C SER A 45 -5.37 8.59 -6.29
N THR A 46 -4.87 7.78 -7.23
CA THR A 46 -4.97 6.30 -7.17
C THR A 46 -4.30 5.72 -5.93
N LEU A 47 -3.29 6.40 -5.37
CA LEU A 47 -2.60 5.98 -4.14
C LEU A 47 -3.49 6.09 -2.90
N ILE A 48 -4.49 6.98 -2.90
CA ILE A 48 -5.51 7.00 -1.84
C ILE A 48 -6.31 5.71 -1.83
N LEU A 49 -6.55 5.08 -2.99
CA LEU A 49 -7.27 3.81 -3.07
C LEU A 49 -6.48 2.67 -2.42
N LEU A 50 -5.15 2.65 -2.57
CA LEU A 50 -4.27 1.72 -1.87
C LEU A 50 -4.34 1.91 -0.35
N ILE A 51 -4.29 3.15 0.12
CA ILE A 51 -4.39 3.45 1.56
C ILE A 51 -5.76 3.04 2.10
N ALA A 52 -6.84 3.40 1.40
CA ALA A 52 -8.20 3.03 1.78
C ALA A 52 -8.41 1.50 1.77
N ALA A 53 -7.75 0.78 0.86
CA ALA A 53 -7.74 -0.68 0.88
C ALA A 53 -7.02 -1.25 2.10
N PHE A 54 -5.94 -0.59 2.55
CA PHE A 54 -5.08 -1.11 3.62
C PHE A 54 -5.64 -0.87 5.02
N ILE A 55 -6.19 0.32 5.29
CA ILE A 55 -6.71 0.69 6.63
C ILE A 55 -8.23 0.94 6.67
N GLY A 56 -8.95 0.61 5.60
CA GLY A 56 -10.39 0.82 5.53
C GLY A 56 -10.78 2.29 5.67
N GLU A 57 -11.95 2.55 6.24
CA GLU A 57 -12.54 3.90 6.38
C GLU A 57 -11.69 4.89 7.22
N ASP A 58 -10.72 4.40 7.99
CA ASP A 58 -9.86 5.24 8.82
C ASP A 58 -8.91 6.14 8.02
N TRP A 59 -8.73 5.89 6.71
CA TRP A 59 -7.92 6.74 5.85
C TRP A 59 -8.36 8.21 5.90
N GLN A 60 -9.66 8.50 5.95
CA GLN A 60 -10.16 9.88 6.00
C GLN A 60 -9.71 10.59 7.28
N LYS A 61 -9.79 9.90 8.42
CA LYS A 61 -9.37 10.46 9.73
C LYS A 61 -7.88 10.76 9.74
N VAL A 62 -7.06 9.88 9.17
CA VAL A 62 -5.60 10.08 9.08
C VAL A 62 -5.26 11.32 8.25
N TYR A 63 -5.94 11.50 7.12
CA TYR A 63 -5.70 12.63 6.22
C TYR A 63 -6.25 13.95 6.78
N ASP A 64 -7.41 13.94 7.43
CA ASP A 64 -7.97 15.11 8.11
C ASP A 64 -7.04 15.61 9.23
N GLU A 65 -6.45 14.71 10.02
CA GLU A 65 -5.48 15.08 11.05
C GLU A 65 -4.18 15.63 10.46
N ALA A 66 -3.69 15.04 9.37
CA ALA A 66 -2.50 15.54 8.68
C ALA A 66 -2.71 16.95 8.15
N LEU A 67 -3.88 17.24 7.55
CA LEU A 67 -4.25 18.57 7.07
C LEU A 67 -4.38 19.58 8.22
N LYS A 68 -5.06 19.22 9.32
CA LYS A 68 -5.22 20.11 10.50
C LYS A 68 -3.90 20.46 11.15
N LYS A 69 -2.90 19.56 11.08
CA LYS A 69 -1.58 19.73 11.71
C LYS A 69 -0.51 20.23 10.75
N ASP A 70 -0.90 20.65 9.55
CA ASP A 70 0.00 21.20 8.52
C ASP A 70 1.17 20.25 8.19
N TYR A 71 0.86 18.95 8.07
CA TYR A 71 1.81 17.97 7.56
C TYR A 71 2.18 18.32 6.12
N ARG A 72 3.42 18.02 5.75
CA ARG A 72 3.92 18.20 4.38
C ARG A 72 3.50 16.99 3.55
N PHE A 73 2.86 17.23 2.42
CA PHE A 73 2.40 16.17 1.50
C PHE A 73 3.41 15.93 0.38
N LEU A 74 3.13 14.91 -0.45
CA LEU A 74 3.87 14.53 -1.66
C LEU A 74 5.25 13.89 -1.38
N SER A 75 6.03 13.71 -2.44
CA SER A 75 7.24 12.89 -2.49
C SER A 75 8.32 13.29 -1.46
N TYR A 76 8.38 14.56 -1.08
CA TYR A 76 9.37 15.09 -0.12
C TYR A 76 8.74 15.54 1.20
N GLY A 77 7.46 15.20 1.40
CA GLY A 77 6.71 15.50 2.60
C GLY A 77 6.98 14.52 3.73
N ASP A 78 6.10 14.55 4.70
CA ASP A 78 6.08 13.62 5.82
C ASP A 78 5.55 12.25 5.38
N SER A 79 5.75 11.25 6.25
CA SER A 79 5.33 9.86 6.01
C SER A 79 4.35 9.41 7.07
N SER A 80 3.57 8.39 6.71
CA SER A 80 2.66 7.66 7.57
C SER A 80 3.17 6.23 7.77
N LEU A 81 2.99 5.72 8.98
CA LEU A 81 3.08 4.30 9.30
C LEU A 81 1.65 3.81 9.54
N LEU A 82 1.19 2.88 8.72
CA LEU A 82 -0.15 2.32 8.75
C LEU A 82 -0.06 0.85 9.16
N LEU A 83 -0.85 0.47 10.17
CA LEU A 83 -0.94 -0.89 10.69
C LEU A 83 -2.44 -1.24 10.76
N PRO A 84 -2.89 -2.30 10.05
CA PRO A 84 -4.29 -2.74 10.04
C PRO A 84 -4.68 -3.49 11.32
#